data_AF-A0A7S0GE63-F1
#
_entry.id   AF-A0A7S0GE63-F1
#
_cell.length_a   1.000
_cell.length_b   1.000
_cell.length_c   1.000
_cell.angle_alpha   90.00
_cell.angle_beta   90.00
_cell.angle_gamma   90.00
#
_symmetry.space_group_name_H-M   'P 1'
#
loop_
_entity.id
_entity.type
_entity.pdbx_description
1 polymer ?
#
loop_
_entity_poly.entity_id
_entity_poly.type
_entity_poly.pdbx_seq_one_letter_code
_entity_poly.pdbx_strand_id
1 'polypeptide(L)'
;NMLSNDQPIVSLSPYRKHELSNKIVTAMGNEQSIMSSSPPGFLFRFLTSVLRNSLFPATKTFGFTISKDWIREQKTQSINVPFVSTNDVVVSKFCNTLQCDLAIMAINFRGRIDGCTDDDVGNYEDLLSYTKDDYVTPSLIRKSVSGPYRRAGNGKMPSNWEHATRGT
;
A
#
# COMPACT_ATOMS: atom_id res chain seq x y z
N ASN A 1 -0.73 -4.98 21.70
CA ASN A 1 -0.49 -6.36 21.23
C ASN A 1 0.76 -6.37 20.34
N MET A 2 1.78 -7.13 20.76
CA MET A 2 3.21 -7.18 20.37
C MET A 2 4.07 -5.89 20.32
N LEU A 3 3.53 -4.70 20.02
CA LEU A 3 4.32 -3.45 19.95
C LEU A 3 3.83 -2.34 20.90
N SER A 4 2.82 -2.60 21.71
CA SER A 4 2.26 -1.64 22.67
C SER A 4 1.99 -2.35 23.99
N ASN A 5 2.63 -1.87 25.05
CA ASN A 5 2.58 -2.46 26.40
C ASN A 5 1.23 -2.25 27.09
N ASP A 6 0.49 -1.20 26.71
CA ASP A 6 -0.70 -0.75 27.43
C ASP A 6 -2.03 -1.26 26.84
N GLN A 7 -1.97 -2.15 25.84
CA GLN A 7 -3.16 -2.66 25.18
C GLN A 7 -3.61 -3.98 25.81
N PRO A 8 -4.91 -4.14 26.14
CA PRO A 8 -5.40 -5.37 26.74
C PRO A 8 -5.16 -6.57 25.82
N ILE A 9 -4.83 -7.70 26.42
CA ILE A 9 -4.75 -8.97 25.70
C ILE A 9 -6.19 -9.43 25.45
N VAL A 10 -6.58 -9.51 24.18
CA VAL A 10 -7.91 -9.96 23.76
C VAL A 10 -7.79 -11.26 22.96
N SER A 11 -8.80 -12.11 23.08
CA SER A 11 -8.90 -13.32 22.24
C SER A 11 -9.44 -12.91 20.87
N LEU A 12 -8.82 -13.43 19.81
CA LEU A 12 -9.31 -13.25 18.44
C LEU A 12 -10.28 -14.37 18.08
N SER A 13 -11.24 -14.07 17.21
CA SER A 13 -12.10 -15.05 16.56
C SER A 13 -11.25 -15.97 15.69
N PRO A 14 -11.22 -17.30 15.96
CA PRO A 14 -10.43 -18.24 15.18
C PRO A 14 -11.11 -18.64 13.87
N TYR A 15 -12.35 -18.19 13.64
CA TYR A 15 -13.15 -18.57 12.48
C TYR A 15 -12.65 -17.88 11.21
N ARG A 16 -12.28 -18.67 10.20
CA ARG A 16 -11.85 -18.14 8.90
C ARG A 16 -13.05 -17.78 8.04
N LYS A 17 -13.19 -16.48 7.77
CA LYS A 17 -14.24 -15.92 6.93
C LYS A 17 -13.80 -15.90 5.45
N HIS A 18 -14.04 -17.00 4.75
CA HIS A 18 -13.60 -17.18 3.35
C HIS A 18 -14.24 -16.19 2.37
N GLU A 19 -15.43 -15.69 2.69
CA GLU A 19 -16.18 -14.72 1.89
C GLU A 19 -15.55 -13.32 1.89
N LEU A 20 -14.73 -12.98 2.89
CA LEU A 20 -14.13 -11.65 3.00
C LEU A 20 -13.17 -11.36 1.84
N SER A 21 -12.51 -12.37 1.29
CA SER A 21 -11.63 -12.19 0.12
C SER A 21 -12.39 -11.60 -1.08
N ASN A 22 -13.59 -12.10 -1.36
CA ASN A 22 -14.41 -11.60 -2.46
C ASN A 22 -14.98 -10.21 -2.16
N LYS A 23 -15.33 -9.94 -0.90
CA LYS A 23 -15.77 -8.59 -0.47
C LYS A 23 -14.66 -7.56 -0.60
N ILE A 24 -13.41 -7.93 -0.30
CA ILE A 24 -12.22 -7.06 -0.49
C ILE A 24 -12.07 -6.69 -1.97
N VAL A 25 -12.06 -7.68 -2.86
CA VAL A 25 -11.97 -7.46 -4.32
C VAL A 25 -13.11 -6.58 -4.82
N THR A 26 -14.33 -6.80 -4.33
CA THR A 26 -15.50 -5.97 -4.66
C THR A 26 -15.30 -4.53 -4.20
N ALA A 27 -14.80 -4.31 -2.97
CA ALA A 27 -14.53 -2.98 -2.43
C ALA A 27 -13.42 -2.23 -3.20
N MET A 28 -12.52 -2.97 -3.84
CA MET A 28 -11.50 -2.46 -4.76
C MET A 28 -11.99 -2.24 -6.19
N GLY A 29 -13.30 -2.41 -6.45
CA GLY A 29 -13.87 -2.23 -7.78
C GLY A 29 -13.63 -3.41 -8.73
N ASN A 30 -13.46 -4.62 -8.18
CA ASN A 30 -13.12 -5.85 -8.90
C ASN A 30 -11.73 -5.84 -9.55
N GLU A 31 -10.86 -4.93 -9.14
CA GLU A 31 -9.44 -4.96 -9.50
C GLU A 31 -8.70 -5.93 -8.59
N GLN A 32 -7.86 -6.78 -9.18
CA GLN A 32 -6.94 -7.64 -8.43
C GLN A 32 -5.64 -6.90 -8.17
N SER A 33 -5.02 -7.14 -7.01
CA SER A 33 -3.72 -6.55 -6.72
C SER A 33 -2.60 -7.20 -7.52
N ILE A 34 -1.46 -6.50 -7.57
CA ILE A 34 -0.26 -6.98 -8.27
C ILE A 34 0.30 -8.28 -7.67
N MET A 35 -0.07 -8.64 -6.43
CA MET A 35 0.36 -9.91 -5.82
C MET A 35 -0.61 -11.05 -6.11
N SER A 36 -1.91 -10.78 -6.23
CA SER A 36 -2.89 -11.82 -6.64
C SER A 36 -2.86 -12.08 -8.15
N SER A 37 -2.56 -11.06 -8.95
CA SER A 37 -2.46 -11.14 -10.41
C SER A 37 -1.14 -10.52 -10.90
N SER A 38 -0.03 -11.19 -10.57
CA SER A 38 1.31 -10.67 -10.89
C SER A 38 1.59 -10.67 -12.39
N PRO A 39 1.97 -9.51 -12.98
CA PRO A 39 2.49 -9.46 -14.34
C PRO A 39 3.74 -10.36 -14.46
N PRO A 40 3.88 -11.18 -15.52
CA PRO A 40 5.04 -12.05 -15.70
C PRO A 40 6.40 -11.33 -15.60
N GLY A 41 6.50 -10.11 -16.12
CA GLY A 41 7.72 -9.31 -16.01
C GLY A 41 8.05 -8.90 -14.56
N PHE A 42 7.02 -8.61 -13.76
CA PHE A 42 7.17 -8.30 -12.34
C PHE A 42 7.67 -9.52 -11.58
N LEU A 43 7.06 -10.69 -11.82
CA LEU A 43 7.45 -11.95 -11.17
C LEU A 43 8.89 -12.35 -11.53
N PHE A 44 9.26 -12.26 -12.82
CA PHE A 44 10.62 -12.52 -13.27
C PHE A 44 11.64 -11.62 -12.55
N ARG A 45 11.39 -10.31 -12.49
CA ARG A 45 12.27 -9.36 -11.78
C ARG A 45 12.33 -9.65 -10.28
N PHE A 46 11.19 -9.93 -9.65
CA PHE A 46 11.14 -10.24 -8.22
C PHE A 46 12.00 -11.45 -7.88
N LEU A 47 11.78 -12.58 -8.58
CA LEU A 47 12.52 -13.83 -8.34
C LEU A 47 14.02 -13.68 -8.63
N THR A 48 14.38 -13.06 -9.75
CA THR A 48 15.80 -12.82 -10.10
C THR A 48 16.49 -11.88 -9.12
N SER A 49 15.79 -10.86 -8.61
CA SER A 49 16.34 -9.94 -7.60
C SER A 49 16.57 -10.63 -6.26
N VAL A 50 15.63 -11.50 -5.83
CA VAL A 50 15.80 -12.33 -4.63
C VAL A 50 17.00 -13.26 -4.77
N LEU A 51 17.11 -13.98 -5.88
CA LEU A 51 18.25 -14.87 -6.14
C LEU A 51 19.58 -14.10 -6.19
N ARG A 52 19.62 -12.97 -6.90
CA ARG A 52 20.82 -12.13 -6.99
C ARG A 52 21.22 -11.60 -5.62
N ASN A 53 20.28 -11.08 -4.82
CA ASN A 53 20.58 -10.55 -3.50
C ASN A 53 20.95 -11.67 -2.48
N SER A 54 20.48 -12.91 -2.69
CA SER A 54 20.92 -14.06 -1.90
C SER A 54 22.36 -14.48 -2.19
N LEU A 55 22.81 -14.36 -3.44
CA LEU A 55 24.18 -14.69 -3.85
C LEU A 55 25.15 -13.53 -3.65
N PHE A 56 24.66 -12.29 -3.84
CA PHE A 56 25.43 -11.05 -3.77
C PHE A 56 24.63 -10.01 -2.99
N PRO A 57 24.62 -10.08 -1.64
CA PRO A 57 23.88 -9.14 -0.81
C PRO A 57 24.34 -7.71 -1.07
N ALA A 58 23.42 -6.86 -1.52
CA ALA A 58 23.68 -5.45 -1.81
C ALA A 58 22.62 -4.50 -1.24
N THR A 59 21.61 -5.04 -0.55
CA THR A 59 20.52 -4.26 0.03
C THR A 59 21.06 -3.37 1.16
N LYS A 60 20.77 -2.07 1.06
CA LYS A 60 21.05 -1.08 2.12
C LYS A 60 19.75 -0.66 2.79
N THR A 61 19.78 -0.57 4.11
CA THR A 61 18.64 -0.09 4.91
C THR A 61 18.94 1.29 5.45
N PHE A 62 18.01 2.21 5.24
CA PHE A 62 18.08 3.57 5.75
C PHE A 62 16.87 3.85 6.64
N GLY A 63 17.11 4.36 7.85
CA GLY A 63 16.08 4.82 8.77
C GLY A 63 16.05 6.34 8.80
N PHE A 64 14.85 6.91 8.81
CA PHE A 64 14.65 8.36 8.86
C PHE A 64 13.67 8.72 9.96
N THR A 65 13.88 9.87 10.60
CA THR A 65 12.91 10.50 11.48
C THR A 65 12.16 11.58 10.70
N ILE A 66 10.86 11.73 10.97
CA ILE A 66 10.01 12.71 10.30
C ILE A 66 9.56 13.74 11.34
N SER A 67 9.81 15.02 11.05
CA SER A 67 9.41 16.12 11.94
C SER A 67 7.90 16.19 12.10
N LYS A 68 7.43 16.31 13.35
CA LYS A 68 6.01 16.50 13.66
C LYS A 68 5.49 17.82 13.11
N ASP A 69 6.29 18.88 13.14
CA ASP A 69 5.89 20.19 12.65
C ASP A 69 5.78 20.19 11.12
N TRP A 70 6.68 19.51 10.44
CA TRP A 70 6.56 19.27 9.00
C TRP A 70 5.28 18.50 8.67
N ILE A 71 4.94 17.43 9.41
CA ILE A 71 3.68 16.70 9.20
C ILE A 71 2.47 17.62 9.37
N ARG A 72 2.46 18.47 10.41
CA ARG A 72 1.37 19.42 10.66
C ARG A 72 1.21 20.39 9.50
N GLU A 73 2.31 20.96 9.01
CA GLU A 73 2.32 21.86 7.86
C GLU A 73 1.77 21.19 6.61
N GLN A 74 2.26 20.00 6.26
CA GLN A 74 1.82 19.28 5.06
C GLN A 74 0.34 18.90 5.09
N LYS A 75 -0.21 18.61 6.28
CA LYS A 75 -1.64 18.30 6.43
C LYS A 75 -2.57 19.47 6.11
N THR A 76 -2.08 20.71 6.18
CA THR A 76 -2.87 21.90 5.81
C THR A 76 -3.05 22.04 4.29
N GLN A 77 -2.28 21.31 3.49
CA GLN A 77 -2.27 21.39 2.03
C GLN A 77 -3.24 20.40 1.37
N SER A 78 -4.34 20.04 2.05
CA SER A 78 -5.36 19.17 1.47
C SER A 78 -6.10 19.86 0.33
N ILE A 79 -6.21 19.19 -0.82
CA ILE A 79 -6.86 19.71 -2.03
C ILE A 79 -7.98 18.73 -2.41
N ASN A 80 -9.22 19.22 -2.52
CA ASN A 80 -10.38 18.43 -2.95
C ASN A 80 -10.66 17.15 -2.11
N VAL A 81 -10.15 17.09 -0.87
CA VAL A 81 -10.47 16.06 0.12
C VAL A 81 -10.66 16.71 1.49
N PRO A 82 -11.50 16.17 2.39
CA PRO A 82 -11.77 16.80 3.68
C PRO A 82 -10.56 16.86 4.62
N PHE A 83 -9.65 15.88 4.51
CA PHE A 83 -8.40 15.85 5.27
C PHE A 83 -7.39 14.92 4.60
N VAL A 84 -6.11 15.06 4.98
CA VAL A 84 -5.04 14.10 4.65
C VAL A 84 -4.43 13.56 5.95
N SER A 85 -4.02 12.29 5.93
CA SER A 85 -3.46 11.57 7.08
C SER A 85 -1.95 11.73 7.08
N THR A 86 -1.31 11.31 8.17
CA THR A 86 0.16 11.21 8.19
C THR A 86 0.64 10.21 7.14
N ASN A 87 -0.06 9.08 6.97
CA ASN A 87 0.29 8.08 5.95
C ASN A 87 0.23 8.67 4.54
N ASP A 88 -0.82 9.44 4.23
CA ASP A 88 -1.00 10.04 2.90
C ASP A 88 0.15 11.00 2.55
N VAL A 89 0.54 11.82 3.52
CA VAL A 89 1.67 12.76 3.40
C VAL A 89 3.00 12.02 3.22
N VAL A 90 3.26 11.02 4.05
CA VAL A 90 4.53 10.28 4.03
C VAL A 90 4.67 9.46 2.75
N VAL A 91 3.62 8.73 2.34
CA VAL A 91 3.64 7.94 1.10
C VAL A 91 3.85 8.84 -0.11
N SER A 92 3.08 9.93 -0.22
CA SER A 92 3.26 10.89 -1.31
C SER A 92 4.69 11.45 -1.34
N LYS A 93 5.22 11.90 -0.20
CA LYS A 93 6.58 12.45 -0.13
C LYS A 93 7.65 11.42 -0.46
N PHE A 94 7.53 10.21 0.08
CA PHE A 94 8.49 9.13 -0.11
C PHE A 94 8.57 8.73 -1.59
N CYS A 95 7.43 8.46 -2.22
CA CYS A 95 7.37 8.06 -3.63
C CYS A 95 7.86 9.17 -4.57
N ASN A 96 7.53 10.44 -4.29
CA ASN A 96 8.06 11.57 -5.05
C ASN A 96 9.57 11.74 -4.89
N THR A 97 10.10 11.53 -3.69
CA THR A 97 11.55 11.68 -3.43
C THR A 97 12.35 10.59 -4.14
N LEU A 98 11.84 9.36 -4.16
CA LEU A 98 12.49 8.22 -4.82
C LEU A 98 12.12 8.06 -6.30
N GLN A 99 11.20 8.89 -6.82
CA GLN A 99 10.74 8.81 -8.21
C GLN A 99 10.24 7.41 -8.61
N CYS A 100 9.56 6.71 -7.70
CA CYS A 100 9.12 5.32 -7.89
C CYS A 100 8.29 5.13 -9.17
N ASP A 101 8.72 4.27 -10.09
CA ASP A 101 7.88 3.91 -11.26
C ASP A 101 6.63 3.12 -10.85
N LEU A 102 6.75 2.35 -9.77
CA LEU A 102 5.68 1.62 -9.12
C LEU A 102 5.89 1.65 -7.61
N ALA A 103 4.89 2.08 -6.86
CA ALA A 103 4.82 1.92 -5.41
C ALA A 103 3.63 1.01 -5.05
N ILE A 104 3.74 0.27 -3.95
CA ILE A 104 2.70 -0.64 -3.50
C ILE A 104 2.43 -0.34 -2.03
N MET A 105 1.15 -0.17 -1.67
CA MET A 105 0.73 0.13 -0.31
C MET A 105 -0.34 -0.87 0.13
N ALA A 106 -0.11 -1.51 1.28
CA ALA A 106 -1.10 -2.37 1.89
C ALA A 106 -2.24 -1.56 2.52
N ILE A 107 -3.46 -2.09 2.40
CA ILE A 107 -4.67 -1.53 2.98
C ILE A 107 -5.29 -2.59 3.87
N ASN A 108 -5.45 -2.24 5.16
CA ASN A 108 -6.24 -3.03 6.08
C ASN A 108 -7.73 -2.80 5.83
N PHE A 109 -8.50 -3.88 5.60
CA PHE A 109 -9.94 -3.85 5.35
C PHE A 109 -10.81 -4.10 6.59
N ARG A 110 -10.20 -4.34 7.76
CA ARG A 110 -10.94 -4.38 9.03
C ARG A 110 -11.67 -3.07 9.28
N GLY A 111 -12.94 -3.15 9.64
CA GLY A 111 -13.84 -2.00 9.83
C GLY A 111 -14.18 -1.25 8.53
N ARG A 112 -13.76 -1.75 7.36
CA ARG A 112 -13.97 -1.10 6.04
C ARG A 112 -14.91 -1.87 5.13
N ILE A 113 -15.08 -3.16 5.39
CA ILE A 113 -16.04 -4.03 4.71
C ILE A 113 -16.92 -4.71 5.74
N ASP A 114 -18.18 -4.93 5.36
CA ASP A 114 -19.15 -5.58 6.24
C ASP A 114 -18.71 -6.99 6.65
N GLY A 115 -18.74 -7.26 7.94
CA GLY A 115 -18.33 -8.54 8.54
C GLY A 115 -16.83 -8.72 8.78
N CYS A 116 -15.97 -7.72 8.51
CA CYS A 116 -14.54 -7.76 8.81
C CYS A 116 -14.20 -6.81 9.98
N THR A 117 -13.69 -7.35 11.07
CA THR A 117 -13.50 -6.67 12.35
C THR A 117 -12.07 -6.84 12.88
N ASP A 118 -11.71 -6.03 13.88
CA ASP A 118 -10.40 -6.11 14.53
C ASP A 118 -10.16 -7.42 15.29
N ASP A 119 -11.22 -8.12 15.66
CA ASP A 119 -11.15 -9.40 16.37
C ASP A 119 -10.92 -10.59 15.43
N ASP A 120 -10.94 -10.40 14.11
CA ASP A 120 -10.79 -11.51 13.15
C ASP A 120 -9.33 -11.94 12.99
N VAL A 121 -9.07 -13.24 13.15
CA VAL A 121 -7.75 -13.84 12.86
C VAL A 121 -7.49 -13.90 11.35
N GLY A 122 -6.26 -13.61 10.94
CA GLY A 122 -5.81 -13.70 9.55
C GLY A 122 -5.42 -12.36 8.93
N ASN A 123 -5.08 -12.38 7.65
CA ASN A 123 -4.73 -11.18 6.88
C ASN A 123 -5.96 -10.74 6.09
N TYR A 124 -6.53 -9.60 6.48
CA TYR A 124 -7.62 -8.93 5.77
C TYR A 124 -7.08 -7.64 5.17
N GLU A 125 -6.06 -7.80 4.33
CA GLU A 125 -5.42 -6.71 3.62
C GLU A 125 -5.33 -7.05 2.14
N ASP A 126 -5.23 -5.99 1.34
CA ASP A 126 -4.80 -6.12 -0.05
C ASP A 126 -3.99 -4.88 -0.44
N LEU A 127 -3.43 -4.88 -1.64
CA LEU A 127 -2.42 -3.93 -2.07
C LEU A 127 -2.96 -3.00 -3.15
N LEU A 128 -2.88 -1.68 -2.91
CA LEU A 128 -2.98 -0.70 -3.98
C LEU A 128 -1.62 -0.44 -4.59
N SER A 129 -1.60 -0.47 -5.92
CA SER A 129 -0.45 -0.07 -6.72
C SER A 129 -0.57 1.39 -7.12
N TYR A 130 0.53 2.13 -7.10
CA TYR A 130 0.60 3.53 -7.46
C TYR A 130 1.67 3.78 -8.50
N THR A 131 1.35 4.64 -9.45
CA THR A 131 2.28 5.24 -10.41
C THR A 131 2.54 6.70 -10.01
N LYS A 132 3.44 7.37 -10.72
CA LYS A 132 3.75 8.80 -10.53
C LYS A 132 2.50 9.66 -10.37
N ASP A 133 1.51 9.44 -11.23
CA ASP A 133 0.26 10.21 -11.26
C ASP A 133 -0.62 10.02 -10.01
N ASP A 134 -0.44 8.94 -9.26
CA ASP A 134 -1.25 8.64 -8.08
C ASP A 134 -0.72 9.26 -6.80
N TYR A 135 0.60 9.43 -6.71
CA TYR A 135 1.26 9.87 -5.48
C TYR A 135 1.75 11.32 -5.54
N VAL A 136 1.50 12.06 -6.63
CA VAL A 136 1.92 13.47 -6.80
C VAL A 136 1.55 14.31 -5.58
N THR A 137 0.37 14.10 -5.01
CA THR A 137 -0.08 14.82 -3.82
C THR A 137 -0.63 13.87 -2.76
N PRO A 138 -0.56 14.26 -1.46
CA PRO A 138 -1.20 13.49 -0.38
C PRO A 138 -2.70 13.32 -0.59
N SER A 139 -3.36 14.30 -1.23
CA SER A 139 -4.79 14.25 -1.50
C SER A 139 -5.19 13.13 -2.47
N LEU A 140 -4.31 12.76 -3.41
CA LEU A 140 -4.54 11.65 -4.33
C LEU A 140 -4.42 10.30 -3.61
N ILE A 141 -3.43 10.15 -2.72
CA ILE A 141 -3.34 8.98 -1.82
C ILE A 141 -4.56 8.90 -0.92
N ARG A 142 -5.05 10.04 -0.41
CA ARG A 142 -6.29 10.02 0.35
C ARG A 142 -7.45 9.54 -0.52
N LYS A 143 -7.60 10.09 -1.72
CA LYS A 143 -8.70 9.73 -2.61
C LYS A 143 -8.70 8.23 -2.91
N SER A 144 -7.53 7.60 -3.07
CA SER A 144 -7.43 6.17 -3.35
C SER A 144 -7.86 5.27 -2.18
N VAL A 145 -7.80 5.76 -0.95
CA VAL A 145 -8.18 4.99 0.26
C VAL A 145 -9.51 5.41 0.90
N SER A 146 -10.23 6.34 0.27
CA SER A 146 -11.52 6.85 0.80
C SER A 146 -12.74 6.11 0.24
N GLY A 147 -12.55 5.15 -0.66
CA GLY A 147 -13.63 4.39 -1.29
C GLY A 147 -14.13 5.01 -2.60
N PRO A 148 -14.30 4.22 -3.68
CA PRO A 148 -13.82 2.83 -3.84
C PRO A 148 -12.29 2.76 -3.71
N TYR A 149 -11.76 1.67 -3.15
CA TYR A 149 -10.32 1.52 -2.87
C TYR A 149 -9.55 1.24 -4.16
N ARG A 150 -9.20 2.30 -4.90
CA ARG A 150 -8.57 2.21 -6.22
C ARG A 150 -7.65 3.39 -6.48
N ARG A 151 -6.84 3.28 -7.53
CA ARG A 151 -5.95 4.35 -7.98
C ARG A 151 -6.71 5.67 -8.25
N ALA A 152 -6.07 6.78 -7.91
CA ALA A 152 -6.66 8.12 -8.02
C ALA A 152 -6.18 8.87 -9.27
N GLY A 153 -5.02 8.52 -9.80
CA GLY A 153 -4.44 9.05 -11.03
C GLY A 153 -4.82 8.21 -12.25
N ASN A 154 -4.43 8.71 -13.42
CA ASN A 154 -4.71 8.08 -14.72
C ASN A 154 -3.46 7.47 -15.38
N GLY A 155 -2.36 7.38 -14.63
CA GLY A 155 -1.09 6.86 -15.14
C GLY A 155 -1.22 5.40 -15.58
N LYS A 156 -0.51 5.05 -16.65
CA LYS A 156 -0.46 3.65 -17.11
C LYS A 156 0.40 2.82 -16.16
N MET A 157 -0.09 1.63 -15.83
CA MET A 157 0.73 0.64 -15.13
C MET A 157 1.93 0.24 -16.01
N PRO A 158 3.08 -0.09 -15.42
CA PRO A 158 4.21 -0.58 -16.20
C PRO A 158 3.84 -1.82 -17.01
N SER A 159 4.31 -1.89 -18.25
CA SER A 159 4.22 -3.08 -19.07
C SER A 159 5.08 -4.22 -18.52
N ASN A 160 4.85 -5.45 -19.00
CA ASN A 160 5.72 -6.59 -18.66
C ASN A 160 7.20 -6.32 -18.97
N TRP A 161 7.49 -5.65 -20.08
CA TRP A 161 8.86 -5.30 -20.44
C TRP A 161 9.46 -4.27 -19.48
N GLU A 162 8.70 -3.23 -19.13
CA GLU A 162 9.14 -2.23 -18.17
C GLU A 162 9.35 -2.85 -16.78
N HIS A 163 8.47 -3.75 -16.35
CA HIS A 163 8.67 -4.50 -15.11
C HIS A 163 9.93 -5.36 -15.11
N ALA A 164 10.30 -5.96 -16.26
CA ALA A 164 11.47 -6.82 -16.37
C ALA A 164 12.79 -6.04 -16.47
N THR A 165 12.76 -4.82 -17.02
CA THR A 165 13.98 -4.09 -17.42
C THR A 165 14.24 -2.78 -16.71
N ARG A 166 13.20 -2.12 -16.15
CA ARG A 166 13.40 -0.87 -15.40
C ARG A 166 13.72 -1.19 -13.94
N GLY A 167 14.98 -1.02 -13.59
CA GLY A 167 15.49 -1.25 -12.24
C GLY A 167 17.02 -1.24 -12.15
N THR A 168 17.61 -0.04 -12.21
CA THR A 168 18.77 0.39 -11.40
C THR A 168 18.49 1.78 -10.89
#